data_AF-A0A8C9P706-F1
#
_entry.id   AF-A0A8C9P706-F1
#
_cell.length_a   1.000
_cell.length_b   1.000
_cell.length_c   1.000
_cell.angle_alpha   90.00
_cell.angle_beta   90.00
_cell.angle_gamma   90.00
#
_symmetry.space_group_name_H-M   'P 1'
#
loop_
_entity.id
_entity.type
_entity.pdbx_description
1 polymer ?
#
loop_
_entity_poly.entity_id
_entity_poly.type
_entity_poly.pdbx_seq_one_letter_code
_entity_poly.pdbx_strand_id
1 'polypeptide(L)'
;MWHDVFLSPSVMSTAMQLVARQRAKGEVLNCLRAFLNWEKNAPVDVGIMVSKLLLTIQLSPKTEFQSSEKFGEDLSDNIWEYIFAIDLLCCHKKWIWTHDNIISKELWPVMDKWIKYRKGHTNVAYTPDVIIASILRLIGRLGQLGLKEGFPTAVKNISSVIGMFIQHAQDEDIPWGIQLAAVYALCDLSPSNPVEISKILEAWRRQTSSSIPSAVVSCLEEVGSLSVEGLMDIMKIDSAPET
;
A
#
# COMPACT_ATOMS: atom_id res chain seq x y z
N MET A 1 -3.33 -15.65 -24.74
CA MET A 1 -3.85 -15.09 -23.49
C MET A 1 -3.12 -15.65 -22.26
N TRP A 2 -3.38 -16.88 -21.76
CA TRP A 2 -2.70 -17.39 -20.55
C TRP A 2 -1.18 -17.57 -20.70
N HIS A 3 -0.74 -17.93 -21.90
CA HIS A 3 0.67 -17.97 -22.25
C HIS A 3 1.33 -16.61 -22.06
N ASP A 4 0.72 -15.54 -22.58
CA ASP A 4 1.24 -14.17 -22.50
C ASP A 4 1.23 -13.63 -21.07
N VAL A 5 0.24 -14.04 -20.25
CA VAL A 5 0.13 -13.64 -18.85
C VAL A 5 1.23 -14.28 -17.99
N PHE A 6 1.47 -15.59 -18.13
CA PHE A 6 2.45 -16.27 -17.28
C PHE A 6 3.88 -16.20 -17.81
N LEU A 7 4.09 -16.15 -19.13
CA LEU A 7 5.42 -16.21 -19.75
C LEU A 7 5.95 -14.84 -20.17
N SER A 8 5.22 -13.75 -19.92
CA SER A 8 5.80 -12.42 -20.03
C SER A 8 7.00 -12.30 -19.08
N PRO A 9 8.09 -11.59 -19.45
CA PRO A 9 9.27 -11.42 -18.61
C PRO A 9 9.05 -10.32 -17.55
N SER A 10 7.86 -10.29 -16.94
CA SER A 10 7.39 -9.24 -16.05
C SER A 10 7.56 -9.64 -14.58
N VAL A 11 7.62 -8.64 -13.69
CA VAL A 11 7.72 -8.91 -12.25
C VAL A 11 6.41 -9.50 -11.74
N MET A 12 5.28 -9.00 -12.25
CA MET A 12 3.97 -9.53 -11.96
C MET A 12 3.83 -10.99 -12.36
N SER A 13 4.22 -11.36 -13.59
CA SER A 13 4.13 -12.76 -14.06
C SER A 13 4.98 -13.69 -13.18
N THR A 14 6.15 -13.23 -12.73
CA THR A 14 7.01 -13.97 -11.81
C THR A 14 6.31 -14.21 -10.46
N ALA A 15 5.67 -13.18 -9.90
CA ALA A 15 4.90 -13.30 -8.66
C ALA A 15 3.70 -14.26 -8.82
N MET A 16 2.97 -14.15 -9.93
CA MET A 16 1.85 -15.04 -10.26
C MET A 16 2.29 -16.50 -10.36
N GLN A 17 3.38 -16.76 -11.08
CA GLN A 17 3.95 -18.11 -11.19
C GLN A 17 4.35 -18.66 -9.82
N LEU A 18 4.96 -17.83 -8.97
CA LEU A 18 5.37 -18.26 -7.64
C LEU A 18 4.18 -18.64 -6.76
N VAL A 19 3.12 -17.83 -6.75
CA VAL A 19 1.87 -18.14 -6.02
C VAL A 19 1.20 -19.39 -6.59
N ALA A 20 1.10 -19.50 -7.92
CA ALA A 20 0.51 -20.67 -8.58
C ALA A 20 1.27 -21.95 -8.22
N ARG A 21 2.61 -21.90 -8.17
CA ARG A 21 3.46 -23.05 -7.80
C ARG A 21 3.23 -23.53 -6.38
N GLN A 22 2.96 -22.62 -5.44
CA GLN A 22 2.71 -22.98 -4.03
C GLN A 22 1.26 -23.41 -3.76
N ARG A 23 0.31 -22.99 -4.59
CA ARG A 23 -1.11 -23.33 -4.44
C ARG A 23 -1.56 -24.56 -5.22
N ALA A 24 -0.96 -24.81 -6.38
CA ALA A 24 -1.35 -25.92 -7.25
C ALA A 24 -1.08 -27.27 -6.59
N LYS A 25 -2.03 -28.21 -6.77
CA LYS A 25 -1.97 -29.58 -6.24
C LYS A 25 -2.44 -30.56 -7.32
N GLY A 26 -2.06 -31.83 -7.19
CA GLY A 26 -2.52 -32.91 -8.06
C GLY A 26 -2.23 -32.67 -9.55
N GLU A 27 -3.21 -32.96 -10.39
CA GLU A 27 -3.09 -32.86 -11.85
C GLU A 27 -2.82 -31.43 -12.32
N VAL A 28 -3.41 -30.43 -11.67
CA VAL A 28 -3.18 -29.01 -12.00
C VAL A 28 -1.70 -28.64 -11.83
N LEU A 29 -1.06 -29.15 -10.77
CA LEU A 29 0.37 -28.94 -10.55
C LEU A 29 1.21 -29.60 -11.66
N ASN A 30 0.84 -30.80 -12.10
CA ASN A 30 1.55 -31.49 -13.18
C ASN A 30 1.42 -30.74 -14.51
N CYS A 31 0.21 -30.26 -14.85
CA CYS A 31 -0.02 -29.44 -16.04
C CYS A 31 0.79 -28.14 -16.01
N LEU A 32 0.77 -27.42 -14.90
CA LEU A 32 1.52 -26.17 -14.76
C LEU A 32 3.04 -26.38 -14.79
N ARG A 33 3.53 -27.48 -14.19
CA ARG A 33 4.96 -27.83 -14.26
C ARG A 33 5.43 -28.04 -15.70
N ALA A 34 4.65 -28.76 -16.50
CA ALA A 34 4.94 -29.00 -17.91
C ALA A 34 4.84 -27.70 -18.72
N PHE A 35 3.77 -26.93 -18.53
CA PHE A 35 3.51 -25.70 -19.28
C PHE A 35 4.52 -24.59 -19.01
N LEU A 36 4.92 -24.39 -17.74
CA LEU A 36 5.82 -23.32 -17.30
C LEU A 36 7.27 -23.78 -17.13
N ASN A 37 7.57 -25.04 -17.49
CA ASN A 37 8.90 -25.63 -17.42
C ASN A 37 9.56 -25.54 -16.03
N TRP A 38 8.77 -25.72 -14.96
CA TRP A 38 9.23 -25.54 -13.58
C TRP A 38 10.25 -26.59 -13.11
N GLU A 39 10.43 -27.68 -13.84
CA GLU A 39 11.42 -28.71 -13.54
C GLU A 39 12.85 -28.17 -13.56
N LYS A 40 13.11 -27.12 -14.33
CA LYS A 40 14.45 -26.52 -14.49
C LYS A 40 14.84 -25.55 -13.38
N ASN A 41 13.89 -25.13 -12.54
CA ASN A 41 14.10 -24.04 -11.57
C ASN A 41 13.67 -24.46 -10.16
N ALA A 42 14.55 -24.25 -9.17
CA ALA A 42 14.19 -24.41 -7.76
C ALA A 42 13.10 -23.40 -7.34
N PRO A 43 12.17 -23.78 -6.44
CA PRO A 43 11.18 -22.83 -5.93
C PRO A 43 11.89 -21.76 -5.10
N VAL A 44 11.60 -20.49 -5.42
CA VAL A 44 12.06 -19.33 -4.63
C VAL A 44 11.12 -19.16 -3.43
N ASP A 45 11.64 -18.80 -2.26
CA ASP A 45 10.78 -18.44 -1.12
C ASP A 45 10.08 -17.10 -1.38
N VAL A 46 8.79 -17.02 -1.01
CA VAL A 46 7.99 -15.81 -1.20
C VAL A 46 8.53 -14.63 -0.38
N GLY A 47 9.02 -14.87 0.84
CA GLY A 47 9.62 -13.82 1.65
C GLY A 47 10.87 -13.25 1.00
N ILE A 48 11.77 -14.13 0.54
CA ILE A 48 12.97 -13.72 -0.21
C ILE A 48 12.60 -12.90 -1.45
N MET A 49 11.58 -13.32 -2.20
CA MET A 49 11.13 -12.59 -3.37
C MET A 49 10.59 -11.20 -3.01
N VAL A 50 9.76 -11.09 -1.96
CA VAL A 50 9.25 -9.79 -1.49
C VAL A 50 10.39 -8.85 -1.09
N SER A 51 11.35 -9.31 -0.27
CA SER A 51 12.51 -8.50 0.12
C SER A 51 13.34 -8.06 -1.09
N LYS A 52 13.51 -8.92 -2.10
CA LYS A 52 14.21 -8.57 -3.35
C LYS A 52 13.48 -7.46 -4.13
N LEU A 53 12.15 -7.54 -4.23
CA LEU A 53 11.36 -6.52 -4.93
C LEU A 53 11.39 -5.19 -4.18
N LEU A 54 11.27 -5.21 -2.84
CA LEU A 54 11.40 -4.02 -2.00
C LEU A 54 12.77 -3.34 -2.15
N LEU A 55 13.84 -4.14 -2.12
CA LEU A 55 15.19 -3.64 -2.36
C LEU A 55 15.31 -3.01 -3.76
N THR A 56 14.66 -3.59 -4.76
CA THR A 56 14.67 -3.07 -6.14
C THR A 56 14.00 -1.69 -6.22
N ILE A 57 12.86 -1.51 -5.54
CA ILE A 57 12.21 -0.18 -5.42
C ILE A 57 13.15 0.81 -4.74
N GLN A 58 13.77 0.42 -3.62
CA GLN A 58 14.60 1.31 -2.81
C GLN A 58 15.94 1.69 -3.47
N LEU A 59 16.47 0.84 -4.36
CA LEU A 59 17.75 1.08 -5.05
C LEU A 59 17.56 1.70 -6.44
N SER A 60 16.32 1.94 -6.89
CA SER A 60 16.05 2.46 -8.23
C SER A 60 16.62 3.87 -8.40
N PRO A 61 17.66 4.07 -9.23
CA PRO A 61 18.41 5.32 -9.27
C PRO A 61 17.78 6.42 -10.13
N LYS A 62 16.62 6.16 -10.78
CA LYS A 62 16.01 7.04 -11.80
C LYS A 62 14.51 7.27 -11.63
N THR A 63 13.96 6.89 -10.50
CA THR A 63 12.53 7.07 -10.29
C THR A 63 12.27 8.50 -9.82
N GLU A 64 11.52 9.22 -10.62
CA GLU A 64 10.94 10.53 -10.31
C GLU A 64 9.42 10.38 -10.29
N PHE A 65 8.73 11.33 -9.67
CA PHE A 65 7.27 11.41 -9.75
C PHE A 65 6.84 11.58 -11.21
N GLN A 66 5.77 10.88 -11.59
CA GLN A 66 5.10 11.06 -12.87
C GLN A 66 3.91 11.98 -12.68
N SER A 67 3.74 12.93 -13.60
CA SER A 67 2.54 13.77 -13.61
C SER A 67 1.36 13.01 -14.19
N SER A 68 0.25 13.01 -13.47
CA SER A 68 -1.02 12.41 -13.87
C SER A 68 -2.13 13.44 -13.74
N GLU A 69 -2.91 13.65 -14.79
CA GLU A 69 -4.11 14.51 -14.73
C GLU A 69 -5.12 14.01 -13.69
N LYS A 70 -5.22 12.68 -13.54
CA LYS A 70 -6.15 12.04 -12.62
C LYS A 70 -5.59 11.96 -11.20
N PHE A 71 -4.32 11.59 -11.06
CA PHE A 71 -3.74 11.24 -9.77
C PHE A 71 -2.79 12.29 -9.18
N GLY A 72 -2.41 13.33 -9.92
CA GLY A 72 -1.41 14.32 -9.50
C GLY A 72 0.01 13.79 -9.69
N GLU A 73 0.91 14.10 -8.75
CA GLU A 73 2.23 13.45 -8.69
C GLU A 73 2.07 12.02 -8.19
N ASP A 74 2.35 11.05 -9.06
CA ASP A 74 2.18 9.62 -8.78
C ASP A 74 3.44 8.81 -9.17
N LEU A 75 3.38 7.51 -8.89
CA LEU A 75 4.44 6.56 -9.20
C LEU A 75 4.41 6.16 -10.68
N SER A 76 5.58 5.84 -11.23
CA SER A 76 5.68 5.27 -12.58
C SER A 76 5.03 3.88 -12.66
N ASP A 77 4.59 3.49 -13.86
CA ASP A 77 4.01 2.16 -14.14
C ASP A 77 4.91 1.02 -13.67
N ASN A 78 6.23 1.16 -13.81
CA ASN A 78 7.19 0.17 -13.35
C ASN A 78 7.15 -0.01 -11.82
N ILE A 79 7.09 1.09 -11.06
CA ILE A 79 6.94 1.02 -9.59
C ILE A 79 5.61 0.37 -9.23
N TRP A 80 4.53 0.76 -9.92
CA TRP A 80 3.22 0.16 -9.71
C TRP A 80 3.23 -1.36 -9.94
N GLU A 81 3.93 -1.84 -10.96
CA GLU A 81 4.10 -3.29 -11.19
C GLU A 81 4.78 -3.98 -10.00
N TYR A 82 5.85 -3.40 -9.44
CA TYR A 82 6.50 -3.94 -8.24
C TYR A 82 5.54 -3.96 -7.04
N ILE A 83 4.79 -2.87 -6.83
CA ILE A 83 3.81 -2.77 -5.74
C ILE A 83 2.75 -3.86 -5.86
N PHE A 84 2.17 -4.06 -7.05
CA PHE A 84 1.15 -5.09 -7.26
C PHE A 84 1.72 -6.51 -7.12
N ALA A 85 2.97 -6.73 -7.55
CA ALA A 85 3.63 -8.02 -7.36
C ALA A 85 3.87 -8.32 -5.87
N ILE A 86 4.30 -7.34 -5.08
CA ILE A 86 4.46 -7.48 -3.63
C ILE A 86 3.10 -7.73 -2.96
N ASP A 87 2.08 -6.95 -3.31
CA ASP A 87 0.71 -7.12 -2.78
C ASP A 87 0.18 -8.54 -3.01
N LEU A 88 0.34 -9.09 -4.22
CA LEU A 88 -0.02 -10.47 -4.55
C LEU A 88 0.70 -11.50 -3.66
N LEU A 89 2.01 -11.33 -3.47
CA LEU A 89 2.84 -12.22 -2.66
C LEU A 89 2.47 -12.13 -1.17
N CYS A 90 2.21 -10.94 -0.66
CA CYS A 90 1.74 -10.71 0.71
C CYS A 90 0.36 -11.31 0.95
N CYS A 91 -0.58 -11.14 -0.01
CA CYS A 91 -1.89 -11.79 0.03
C CYS A 91 -1.78 -13.32 0.11
N HIS A 92 -0.77 -13.91 -0.55
CA HIS A 92 -0.48 -15.34 -0.41
C HIS A 92 0.00 -15.71 1.01
N LYS A 93 0.85 -14.88 1.62
CA LYS A 93 1.41 -15.11 2.97
C LYS A 93 0.50 -14.71 4.13
N LYS A 94 -0.61 -14.01 3.86
CA LYS A 94 -1.62 -13.58 4.83
C LYS A 94 -1.19 -12.40 5.70
N TRP A 95 -2.19 -11.80 6.37
CA TRP A 95 -2.05 -10.55 7.10
C TRP A 95 -0.98 -10.61 8.18
N ILE A 96 -1.03 -11.59 9.09
CA ILE A 96 -0.09 -11.65 10.24
C ILE A 96 1.36 -11.63 9.74
N TRP A 97 1.68 -12.47 8.76
CA TRP A 97 3.03 -12.48 8.19
C TRP A 97 3.38 -11.15 7.52
N THR A 98 2.45 -10.57 6.76
CA THR A 98 2.63 -9.30 6.03
C THR A 98 2.87 -8.14 6.99
N HIS A 99 2.05 -8.02 8.03
CA HIS A 99 2.17 -7.01 9.06
C HIS A 99 3.52 -7.12 9.79
N ASP A 100 3.86 -8.33 10.26
CA ASP A 100 5.00 -8.53 11.15
C ASP A 100 6.34 -8.51 10.42
N ASN A 101 6.39 -8.90 9.14
CA ASN A 101 7.64 -9.02 8.40
C ASN A 101 7.83 -7.95 7.34
N ILE A 102 6.75 -7.43 6.75
CA ILE A 102 6.86 -6.44 5.67
C ILE A 102 6.57 -5.04 6.22
N ILE A 103 5.37 -4.81 6.73
CA ILE A 103 4.99 -3.47 7.22
C ILE A 103 5.91 -3.05 8.39
N SER A 104 6.03 -3.89 9.41
CA SER A 104 6.75 -3.55 10.65
C SER A 104 8.27 -3.54 10.51
N LYS A 105 8.85 -4.45 9.72
CA LYS A 105 10.31 -4.66 9.66
C LYS A 105 10.99 -4.11 8.42
N GLU A 106 10.25 -3.83 7.34
CA GLU A 106 10.84 -3.36 6.08
C GLU A 106 10.32 -1.97 5.69
N LEU A 107 9.00 -1.75 5.74
CA LEU A 107 8.39 -0.50 5.27
C LEU A 107 8.53 0.65 6.29
N TRP A 108 8.11 0.44 7.53
CA TRP A 108 8.21 1.47 8.56
C TRP A 108 9.64 1.95 8.85
N PRO A 109 10.66 1.06 8.89
CA PRO A 109 12.03 1.51 9.08
C PRO A 109 12.54 2.47 8.00
N VAL A 110 12.07 2.35 6.75
CA VAL A 110 12.45 3.29 5.69
C VAL A 110 11.79 4.66 5.89
N MET A 111 10.52 4.68 6.31
CA MET A 111 9.83 5.93 6.71
C MET A 111 10.55 6.62 7.88
N ASP A 112 10.87 5.87 8.93
CA ASP A 112 11.58 6.37 10.12
C ASP A 112 12.96 6.95 9.74
N LYS A 113 13.71 6.24 8.87
CA LYS A 113 14.99 6.73 8.33
C LYS A 113 14.82 8.05 7.59
N TRP A 114 13.82 8.17 6.71
CA TRP A 114 13.60 9.41 5.96
C TRP A 114 13.19 10.59 6.85
N ILE A 115 12.34 10.35 7.86
CA ILE A 115 11.99 11.40 8.86
C ILE A 115 13.23 11.84 9.63
N LYS A 116 14.08 10.91 10.08
CA LYS A 116 15.33 11.25 10.79
C LYS A 116 16.27 12.09 9.93
N TYR A 117 16.41 11.75 8.64
CA TYR A 117 17.17 12.54 7.69
C TYR A 117 16.65 13.98 7.61
N ARG A 118 15.33 14.16 7.42
CA ARG A 118 14.70 15.50 7.37
C ARG A 118 14.91 16.31 8.64
N LYS A 119 14.95 15.66 9.80
CA LYS A 119 15.23 16.30 11.10
C LYS A 119 16.72 16.61 11.34
N GLY A 120 17.59 16.45 10.33
CA GLY A 120 19.00 16.82 10.40
C GLY A 120 19.89 15.83 11.17
N HIS A 121 19.46 14.58 11.35
CA HIS A 121 20.30 13.58 12.01
C HIS A 121 21.55 13.26 11.17
N THR A 122 22.72 13.47 11.77
CA THR A 122 24.01 13.14 11.15
C THR A 122 24.16 11.61 11.08
N ASN A 123 24.62 11.07 9.94
CA ASN A 123 24.74 9.62 9.62
C ASN A 123 23.49 8.91 9.09
N VAL A 124 22.46 9.64 8.67
CA VAL A 124 21.33 9.03 7.94
C VAL A 124 21.51 9.28 6.44
N ALA A 125 21.49 8.21 5.64
CA ALA A 125 21.53 8.34 4.19
C ALA A 125 20.19 8.88 3.66
N TYR A 126 20.26 9.79 2.68
CA TYR A 126 19.09 10.32 1.99
C TYR A 126 18.28 9.18 1.34
N THR A 127 16.95 9.28 1.45
CA THR A 127 16.01 8.42 0.73
C THR A 127 15.20 9.31 -0.21
N PRO A 128 15.23 9.08 -1.53
CA PRO A 128 14.39 9.78 -2.49
C PRO A 128 12.90 9.78 -2.14
N ASP A 129 12.24 10.92 -2.37
CA ASP A 129 10.84 11.12 -2.00
C ASP A 129 9.87 10.17 -2.69
N VAL A 130 10.16 9.78 -3.95
CA VAL A 130 9.37 8.79 -4.69
C VAL A 130 9.36 7.41 -4.00
N ILE A 131 10.43 7.05 -3.29
CA ILE A 131 10.52 5.78 -2.57
C ILE A 131 9.60 5.82 -1.35
N ILE A 132 9.52 6.97 -0.69
CA ILE A 132 8.62 7.21 0.45
C ILE A 132 7.17 7.17 0.00
N ALA A 133 6.85 7.81 -1.13
CA ALA A 133 5.54 7.68 -1.75
C ALA A 133 5.21 6.21 -2.09
N SER A 134 6.16 5.47 -2.66
CA SER A 134 5.99 4.03 -2.98
C SER A 134 5.66 3.21 -1.73
N ILE A 135 6.35 3.48 -0.62
CA ILE A 135 6.11 2.81 0.67
C ILE A 135 4.72 3.14 1.21
N LEU A 136 4.32 4.42 1.21
CA LEU A 136 2.99 4.82 1.68
C LEU A 136 1.89 4.16 0.85
N ARG A 137 1.99 4.18 -0.49
CA ARG A 137 1.03 3.51 -1.38
C ARG A 137 0.99 2.00 -1.10
N LEU A 138 2.14 1.36 -0.89
CA LEU A 138 2.21 -0.05 -0.57
C LEU A 138 1.56 -0.37 0.80
N ILE A 139 1.81 0.43 1.84
CA ILE A 139 1.18 0.26 3.16
C ILE A 139 -0.35 0.35 3.05
N GLY A 140 -0.87 1.34 2.31
CA GLY A 140 -2.31 1.48 2.06
C GLY A 140 -2.92 0.20 1.49
N ARG A 141 -2.30 -0.33 0.41
CA ARG A 141 -2.73 -1.57 -0.23
C ARG A 141 -2.64 -2.79 0.68
N LEU A 142 -1.52 -2.96 1.38
CA LEU A 142 -1.35 -4.08 2.30
C LEU A 142 -2.30 -4.01 3.49
N GLY A 143 -2.67 -2.81 3.95
CA GLY A 143 -3.69 -2.65 4.99
C GLY A 143 -5.08 -3.10 4.57
N GLN A 144 -5.43 -3.01 3.27
CA GLN A 144 -6.68 -3.60 2.76
C GLN A 144 -6.72 -5.12 2.91
N LEU A 145 -5.56 -5.80 2.87
CA LEU A 145 -5.50 -7.23 3.20
C LEU A 145 -5.90 -7.45 4.66
N GLY A 146 -5.39 -6.63 5.58
CA GLY A 146 -5.76 -6.70 7.01
C GLY A 146 -7.26 -6.50 7.24
N LEU A 147 -7.87 -5.55 6.53
CA LEU A 147 -9.33 -5.34 6.58
C LEU A 147 -10.09 -6.58 6.10
N LYS A 148 -9.71 -7.11 4.93
CA LYS A 148 -10.34 -8.30 4.33
C LYS A 148 -10.19 -9.55 5.19
N GLU A 149 -9.12 -9.64 5.97
CA GLU A 149 -8.83 -10.80 6.84
C GLU A 149 -9.31 -10.60 8.30
N GLY A 150 -10.04 -9.51 8.60
CA GLY A 150 -10.69 -9.32 9.90
C GLY A 150 -9.82 -8.66 10.97
N PHE A 151 -8.87 -7.81 10.58
CA PHE A 151 -7.96 -7.08 11.50
C PHE A 151 -8.17 -5.55 11.50
N PRO A 152 -9.41 -5.03 11.61
CA PRO A 152 -9.68 -3.59 11.50
C PRO A 152 -8.96 -2.75 12.55
N THR A 153 -8.77 -3.26 13.77
CA THR A 153 -8.03 -2.52 14.83
C THR A 153 -6.57 -2.32 14.50
N ALA A 154 -5.91 -3.33 13.93
CA ALA A 154 -4.51 -3.21 13.50
C ALA A 154 -4.38 -2.22 12.33
N VAL A 155 -5.30 -2.28 11.37
CA VAL A 155 -5.36 -1.35 10.24
C VAL A 155 -5.67 0.07 10.72
N LYS A 156 -6.55 0.23 11.71
CA LYS A 156 -6.85 1.53 12.33
C LYS A 156 -5.58 2.14 12.91
N ASN A 157 -4.76 1.37 13.63
CA ASN A 157 -3.48 1.87 14.17
C ASN A 157 -2.54 2.37 13.07
N ILE A 158 -2.42 1.63 11.96
CA ILE A 158 -1.65 2.06 10.78
C ILE A 158 -2.20 3.37 10.22
N SER A 159 -3.52 3.45 10.03
CA SER A 159 -4.18 4.66 9.51
C SER A 159 -3.97 5.87 10.43
N SER A 160 -3.97 5.68 11.76
CA SER A 160 -3.70 6.76 12.72
C SER A 160 -2.27 7.31 12.59
N VAL A 161 -1.28 6.45 12.35
CA VAL A 161 0.11 6.89 12.14
C VAL A 161 0.24 7.71 10.86
N ILE A 162 -0.37 7.26 9.75
CA ILE A 162 -0.37 8.01 8.48
C ILE A 162 -1.21 9.30 8.61
N GLY A 163 -2.30 9.25 9.37
CA GLY A 163 -3.16 10.39 9.67
C GLY A 163 -2.42 11.50 10.43
N MET A 164 -1.66 11.11 11.46
CA MET A 164 -0.80 12.05 12.19
C MET A 164 0.29 12.63 11.28
N PHE A 165 0.88 11.81 10.41
CA PHE A 165 1.87 12.27 9.44
C PHE A 165 1.32 13.36 8.51
N ILE A 166 0.13 13.16 7.92
CA ILE A 166 -0.44 14.12 6.96
C ILE A 166 -0.92 15.42 7.64
N GLN A 167 -1.35 15.35 8.91
CA GLN A 167 -1.76 16.54 9.68
C GLN A 167 -0.61 17.54 9.90
N HIS A 168 0.63 17.07 9.93
CA HIS A 168 1.83 17.92 10.07
C HIS A 168 2.49 18.23 8.72
N ALA A 169 1.92 17.80 7.59
CA ALA A 169 2.60 17.85 6.32
C ALA A 169 2.92 19.26 5.83
N GLN A 170 2.03 20.23 6.10
CA GLN A 170 2.24 21.62 5.72
C GLN A 170 3.32 22.30 6.59
N ASP A 171 3.28 22.07 7.90
CA ASP A 171 4.24 22.65 8.85
C ASP A 171 5.65 22.10 8.67
N GLU A 172 5.76 20.83 8.26
CA GLU A 172 7.02 20.11 8.06
C GLU A 172 7.52 20.18 6.60
N ASP A 173 6.89 20.97 5.73
CA ASP A 173 7.25 21.15 4.31
C ASP A 173 7.39 19.83 3.54
N ILE A 174 6.40 18.93 3.69
CA ILE A 174 6.42 17.61 3.07
C ILE A 174 6.14 17.73 1.55
N PRO A 175 6.95 17.11 0.67
CA PRO A 175 6.76 17.12 -0.77
C PRO A 175 5.37 16.70 -1.19
N TRP A 176 4.83 17.36 -2.21
CA TRP A 176 3.45 17.18 -2.64
C TRP A 176 3.12 15.73 -3.03
N GLY A 177 3.96 15.07 -3.83
CA GLY A 177 3.78 13.65 -4.17
C GLY A 177 3.77 12.70 -2.97
N ILE A 178 4.48 13.03 -1.88
CA ILE A 178 4.41 12.26 -0.63
C ILE A 178 3.08 12.50 0.08
N GLN A 179 2.61 13.75 0.12
CA GLN A 179 1.30 14.06 0.70
C GLN A 179 0.18 13.33 -0.03
N LEU A 180 0.18 13.36 -1.37
CA LEU A 180 -0.77 12.62 -2.19
C LEU A 180 -0.70 11.11 -1.92
N ALA A 181 0.51 10.56 -1.80
CA ALA A 181 0.67 9.14 -1.48
C ALA A 181 0.11 8.75 -0.11
N ALA A 182 0.30 9.59 0.91
CA ALA A 182 -0.29 9.41 2.23
C ALA A 182 -1.82 9.52 2.19
N VAL A 183 -2.37 10.48 1.44
CA VAL A 183 -3.82 10.64 1.26
C VAL A 183 -4.42 9.41 0.60
N TYR A 184 -3.86 8.93 -0.52
CA TYR A 184 -4.36 7.70 -1.14
C TYR A 184 -4.21 6.48 -0.23
N ALA A 185 -3.15 6.39 0.57
CA ALA A 185 -3.03 5.34 1.56
C ALA A 185 -4.15 5.42 2.61
N LEU A 186 -4.48 6.62 3.11
CA LEU A 186 -5.60 6.81 4.02
C LEU A 186 -6.95 6.48 3.38
N CYS A 187 -7.15 6.80 2.10
CA CYS A 187 -8.31 6.35 1.32
C CYS A 187 -8.44 4.82 1.37
N ASP A 188 -7.34 4.11 1.06
CA ASP A 188 -7.28 2.65 1.05
C ASP A 188 -7.57 2.04 2.44
N LEU A 189 -7.20 2.74 3.51
CA LEU A 189 -7.35 2.31 4.91
C LEU A 189 -8.65 2.82 5.56
N SER A 190 -9.42 3.65 4.86
CA SER A 190 -10.61 4.33 5.36
C SER A 190 -11.65 3.43 6.02
N PRO A 191 -11.90 2.18 5.56
CA PRO A 191 -12.90 1.32 6.20
C PRO A 191 -12.53 0.93 7.65
N SER A 192 -11.28 1.12 8.08
CA SER A 192 -10.88 0.88 9.47
C SER A 192 -11.40 1.93 10.45
N ASN A 193 -11.60 3.17 9.99
CA ASN A 193 -12.04 4.31 10.80
C ASN A 193 -12.52 5.49 9.92
N PRO A 194 -13.64 5.32 9.19
CA PRO A 194 -14.01 6.25 8.12
C PRO A 194 -14.32 7.67 8.64
N VAL A 195 -14.88 7.79 9.86
CA VAL A 195 -15.20 9.09 10.47
C VAL A 195 -13.95 9.91 10.75
N GLU A 196 -12.94 9.31 11.39
CA GLU A 196 -11.70 10.03 11.72
C GLU A 196 -10.88 10.33 10.47
N ILE A 197 -10.79 9.37 9.56
CA ILE A 197 -10.04 9.53 8.31
C ILE A 197 -10.68 10.63 7.44
N SER A 198 -12.01 10.68 7.35
CA SER A 198 -12.73 11.78 6.68
C SER A 198 -12.34 13.15 7.25
N LYS A 199 -12.34 13.30 8.58
CA LYS A 199 -11.94 14.55 9.24
C LYS A 199 -10.51 14.95 8.95
N ILE A 200 -9.57 14.00 9.01
CA ILE A 200 -8.16 14.23 8.72
C ILE A 200 -7.97 14.71 7.29
N LEU A 201 -8.60 14.02 6.35
CA LEU A 201 -8.48 14.34 4.92
C LEU A 201 -9.13 15.68 4.57
N GLU A 202 -10.28 16.01 5.16
CA GLU A 202 -10.92 17.32 5.01
C GLU A 202 -10.09 18.46 5.64
N ALA A 203 -9.44 18.21 6.78
CA ALA A 203 -8.52 19.17 7.38
C ALA A 203 -7.32 19.44 6.47
N TRP A 204 -6.68 18.39 5.95
CA TRP A 204 -5.57 18.49 4.99
C TRP A 204 -6.00 19.25 3.72
N ARG A 205 -7.17 18.92 3.16
CA ARG A 205 -7.75 19.59 1.99
C ARG A 205 -7.90 21.10 2.16
N ARG A 206 -8.25 21.56 3.36
CA ARG A 206 -8.42 23.00 3.66
C ARG A 206 -7.10 23.73 3.85
N GLN A 207 -6.03 23.03 4.18
CA GLN A 207 -4.71 23.61 4.46
C GLN A 207 -3.85 23.72 3.21
N THR A 208 -3.98 22.80 2.26
CA THR A 208 -3.18 22.82 1.03
C THR A 208 -3.59 23.94 0.08
N SER A 209 -2.60 24.61 -0.50
CA SER A 209 -2.78 25.58 -1.59
C SER A 209 -2.63 24.96 -2.99
N SER A 210 -2.20 23.68 -3.04
CA SER A 210 -2.03 22.93 -4.29
C SER A 210 -3.36 22.51 -4.89
N SER A 211 -3.40 22.39 -6.22
CA SER A 211 -4.57 21.84 -6.92
C SER A 211 -4.76 20.37 -6.56
N ILE A 212 -5.97 20.02 -6.10
CA ILE A 212 -6.29 18.67 -5.65
C ILE A 212 -6.68 17.80 -6.87
N PRO A 213 -6.02 16.65 -7.09
CA PRO A 213 -6.35 15.76 -8.20
C PRO A 213 -7.77 15.20 -8.11
N SER A 214 -8.38 14.93 -9.26
CA SER A 214 -9.77 14.44 -9.31
C SER A 214 -9.95 13.10 -8.59
N ALA A 215 -8.96 12.20 -8.64
CA ALA A 215 -9.01 10.94 -7.90
C ALA A 215 -9.04 11.14 -6.37
N VAL A 216 -8.38 12.18 -5.86
CA VAL A 216 -8.45 12.52 -4.43
C VAL A 216 -9.84 13.00 -4.08
N VAL A 217 -10.44 13.87 -4.92
CA VAL A 217 -11.82 14.35 -4.70
C VAL A 217 -12.81 13.19 -4.63
N SER A 218 -12.74 12.25 -5.59
CA SER A 218 -13.60 11.06 -5.57
C SER A 218 -13.38 10.20 -4.33
N CYS A 219 -12.13 9.99 -3.91
CA CYS A 219 -11.86 9.29 -2.65
C CYS A 219 -12.53 10.00 -1.45
N LEU A 220 -12.40 11.32 -1.32
CA LEU A 220 -12.97 12.05 -0.20
C LEU A 220 -14.49 11.86 -0.11
N GLU A 221 -15.17 11.86 -1.26
CA GLU A 221 -16.61 11.61 -1.35
C GLU A 221 -16.97 10.18 -0.93
N GLU A 222 -16.19 9.18 -1.35
CA GLU A 222 -16.36 7.78 -0.94
C GLU A 222 -16.15 7.60 0.57
N VAL A 223 -15.07 8.16 1.13
CA VAL A 223 -14.77 8.12 2.56
C VAL A 223 -15.83 8.85 3.38
N GLY A 224 -16.29 10.00 2.89
CA GLY A 224 -17.39 10.75 3.48
C GLY A 224 -18.68 9.92 3.54
N SER A 225 -19.00 9.21 2.47
CA SER A 225 -20.19 8.33 2.42
C SER A 225 -20.11 7.19 3.43
N LEU A 226 -18.95 6.52 3.53
CA LEU A 226 -18.70 5.47 4.54
C LEU A 226 -18.83 6.00 5.98
N SER A 227 -18.42 7.26 6.21
CA SER A 227 -18.51 7.86 7.54
C SER A 227 -19.95 8.07 7.99
N VAL A 228 -20.83 8.48 7.07
CA VAL A 228 -22.26 8.69 7.33
C VAL A 228 -22.95 7.36 7.60
N GLU A 229 -22.64 6.32 6.83
CA GLU A 229 -23.17 4.97 7.04
C GLU A 229 -22.75 4.41 8.42
N GLY A 230 -21.46 4.51 8.76
CA GLY A 230 -20.96 4.07 10.08
C GLY A 230 -21.60 4.82 11.26
N LEU A 231 -21.90 6.11 11.11
CA LEU A 231 -22.63 6.90 12.12
C LEU A 231 -24.08 6.41 12.29
N MET A 232 -24.77 6.07 11.20
CA MET A 232 -26.14 5.55 11.26
C MET A 232 -26.21 4.18 11.94
N ASP A 233 -25.21 3.32 11.75
CA ASP A 233 -25.17 2.01 12.37
C ASP A 233 -24.89 2.09 13.89
N ILE A 234 -24.03 3.02 14.33
CA ILE A 234 -23.82 3.29 15.77
C ILE A 234 -25.13 3.77 16.40
N MET A 235 -25.82 4.71 15.76
CA MET A 235 -27.10 5.24 16.27
C MET A 235 -28.20 4.18 16.35
N LYS A 236 -28.19 3.16 15.47
CA LYS A 236 -29.13 2.03 15.54
C LYS A 236 -28.85 1.11 16.73
N ILE A 237 -27.58 0.84 17.03
CA ILE A 237 -27.18 -0.01 18.17
C ILE A 237 -27.60 0.62 19.49
N ASP A 238 -27.42 1.93 19.65
CA ASP A 238 -27.80 2.67 20.86
C ASP A 238 -29.33 2.84 21.03
N SER A 239 -30.12 2.49 20.01
CA SER A 239 -31.59 2.56 20.02
C SER A 239 -32.29 1.22 20.24
N ALA A 240 -31.53 0.14 20.48
CA ALA A 240 -32.11 -1.17 20.82
C ALA A 240 -32.57 -1.18 22.29
N PRO A 241 -33.86 -1.47 22.58
CA PRO A 241 -34.34 -1.53 23.96
C PRO A 241 -33.70 -2.72 24.70
N GLU A 242 -33.18 -2.46 25.91
CA GLU A 242 -32.79 -3.51 26.86
C GLU A 242 -34.03 -4.37 27.17
N THR A 243 -34.04 -5.62 26.70
CA THR A 243 -35.03 -6.66 27.06
C THR A 243 -34.48 -7.58 28.12
#